data_AF-A0A0B0EKA0-F1
#
_entry.id   AF-A0A0B0EKA0-F1
#
_cell.length_a   1.000
_cell.length_b   1.000
_cell.length_c   1.000
_cell.angle_alpha   90.00
_cell.angle_beta   90.00
_cell.angle_gamma   90.00
#
_symmetry.space_group_name_H-M   'P 1'
#
loop_
_entity.id
_entity.type
_entity.pdbx_description
1 polymer ?
#
loop_
_entity_poly.entity_id
_entity_poly.type
_entity_poly.pdbx_seq_one_letter_code
_entity_poly.pdbx_strand_id
1 'polypeptide(L)' 'MKAIVDADECTGCELCVTTCPEVFDMDDDVAVVKCDSVPGDAEETCRQAAEECPVECISIED' A
#
# COMPACT_ATOMS: atom_id res chain seq x y z
N MET A 1 -4.26 1.25 10.60
CA MET A 1 -4.46 2.70 10.49
C MET A 1 -3.31 3.33 9.75
N LYS A 2 -2.09 2.88 10.00
CA LYS A 2 -0.88 3.18 9.27
C LYS A 2 -0.51 2.03 8.33
N ALA A 3 -0.42 2.33 7.04
CA ALA A 3 0.13 1.40 6.05
C ALA A 3 1.66 1.53 5.98
N ILE A 4 2.35 0.43 5.73
CA ILE A 4 3.80 0.36 5.57
C ILE A 4 4.09 -0.57 4.38
N VAL A 5 5.00 -0.16 3.50
CA VAL A 5 5.50 -0.99 2.40
C VAL A 5 6.95 -1.33 2.69
N ASP A 6 7.30 -2.61 2.63
CA ASP A 6 8.68 -3.05 2.61
C ASP A 6 9.26 -2.89 1.19
N ALA A 7 10.16 -1.91 1.03
CA ALA A 7 10.76 -1.59 -0.27
C ALA A 7 11.77 -2.66 -0.73
N ASP A 8 12.35 -3.46 0.18
CA ASP A 8 13.29 -4.51 -0.19
C ASP A 8 12.57 -5.73 -0.79
N GLU A 9 11.30 -5.96 -0.41
CA GLU A 9 10.46 -7.03 -0.94
C GLU A 9 9.54 -6.58 -2.09
N CYS A 10 9.29 -5.28 -2.22
CA CYS A 10 8.43 -4.74 -3.26
C CYS A 10 8.98 -5.06 -4.67
N THR A 11 8.11 -5.53 -5.56
CA THR A 11 8.46 -5.90 -6.94
C THR A 11 7.93 -4.93 -7.98
N GLY A 12 7.35 -3.80 -7.57
CA GLY A 12 6.84 -2.77 -8.47
C GLY A 12 5.64 -3.20 -9.32
N CYS A 13 4.79 -4.11 -8.83
CA CYS A 13 3.65 -4.63 -9.60
C CYS A 13 2.45 -3.67 -9.73
N GLU A 14 2.47 -2.54 -9.02
CA GLU A 14 1.48 -1.45 -9.06
C GLU A 14 0.01 -1.80 -8.66
N LEU A 15 -0.24 -3.02 -8.17
CA LEU A 15 -1.59 -3.43 -7.72
C LEU A 15 -2.11 -2.57 -6.57
N CYS A 16 -1.26 -2.26 -5.58
CA CYS A 16 -1.67 -1.42 -4.45
C CYS A 16 -2.09 -0.01 -4.86
N VAL A 17 -1.40 0.59 -5.85
CA VAL A 17 -1.73 1.91 -6.41
C VAL A 17 -3.02 1.86 -7.23
N THR A 18 -3.27 0.74 -7.92
CA THR A 18 -4.53 0.52 -8.64
C THR A 18 -5.71 0.37 -7.68
N THR A 19 -5.52 -0.35 -6.57
CA THR A 19 -6.57 -0.70 -5.62
C THR A 19 -6.86 0.42 -4.61
N CYS A 20 -5.84 1.15 -4.15
CA CYS A 20 -5.98 2.22 -3.16
C CYS A 20 -5.03 3.41 -3.47
N PRO A 21 -5.28 4.16 -4.56
CA PRO A 21 -4.45 5.29 -4.99
C PRO A 21 -4.41 6.47 -3.99
N GLU A 22 -5.35 6.50 -3.05
CA GLU A 22 -5.42 7.46 -1.95
C GLU A 22 -4.29 7.25 -0.94
N VAL A 23 -3.84 6.00 -0.77
CA VAL A 23 -2.84 5.61 0.23
C VAL A 23 -1.50 5.29 -0.40
N PHE A 24 -1.46 4.66 -1.56
CA PHE A 24 -0.22 4.20 -2.19
C PHE A 24 0.13 5.02 -3.44
N ASP A 25 1.43 5.23 -3.65
CA ASP A 25 2.01 5.77 -4.89
C ASP A 25 3.22 4.92 -5.30
N MET A 26 3.75 5.18 -6.49
CA MET A 26 5.05 4.65 -6.89
C MET A 26 6.14 5.72 -6.72
N ASP A 27 7.27 5.31 -6.14
CA ASP A 27 8.52 6.05 -6.13
C ASP A 27 9.59 5.20 -6.84
N ASP A 28 9.95 5.60 -8.05
CA ASP A 28 10.72 4.79 -9.01
C ASP A 28 10.12 3.37 -9.19
N ASP A 29 10.83 2.33 -8.75
CA ASP A 29 10.45 0.91 -8.94
C ASP A 29 9.71 0.31 -7.73
N VAL A 30 9.46 1.09 -6.67
CA VAL A 30 8.85 0.60 -5.41
C VAL A 30 7.63 1.41 -5.01
N ALA A 31 6.67 0.77 -4.34
CA ALA A 31 5.51 1.45 -3.81
C ALA A 31 5.83 2.19 -2.50
N VAL A 32 5.21 3.35 -2.29
CA VAL A 32 5.33 4.19 -1.09
C VAL A 32 3.96 4.57 -0.55
N VAL A 33 3.91 4.92 0.74
CA VAL A 33 2.68 5.37 1.41
C VAL A 33 2.62 6.89 1.45
N LYS A 34 1.50 7.46 1.01
CA LYS A 34 1.28 8.91 0.81
C LYS A 34 0.80 9.64 2.07
N CYS A 35 0.33 8.89 3.06
CA CYS A 35 -0.32 9.42 4.25
C CYS A 35 0.25 8.82 5.53
N ASP A 36 0.31 9.62 6.60
CA ASP A 36 0.70 9.13 7.93
C ASP A 36 -0.35 8.16 8.52
N SER A 37 -1.62 8.37 8.17
CA SER A 37 -2.75 7.55 8.58
C SER A 37 -3.73 7.42 7.42
N VAL A 38 -4.21 6.20 7.20
CA VAL A 38 -5.14 5.82 6.14
C VAL A 38 -6.47 6.55 6.37
N PRO A 39 -6.97 7.28 5.36
CA PRO A 39 -8.29 7.91 5.41
C PRO A 39 -9.41 6.89 5.69
N GLY A 40 -10.43 7.31 6.45
CA GLY A 40 -11.54 6.44 6.86
C GLY A 40 -12.32 5.82 5.68
N ASP A 41 -12.38 6.50 4.54
CA ASP A 41 -12.99 6.04 3.29
C ASP A 41 -12.06 5.14 2.45
N ALA A 42 -10.77 5.08 2.80
CA ALA A 42 -9.76 4.25 2.15
C ALA A 42 -9.34 3.03 2.99
N GLU A 43 -9.91 2.82 4.19
CA GLU A 43 -9.51 1.70 5.06
C GLU A 43 -9.74 0.33 4.43
N GLU A 44 -10.88 0.16 3.75
CA GLU A 44 -11.24 -1.10 3.09
C GLU A 44 -10.35 -1.37 1.88
N THR A 45 -10.19 -0.37 1.00
CA THR A 45 -9.33 -0.49 -0.19
C THR A 45 -7.86 -0.63 0.19
N CYS A 46 -7.41 0.00 1.28
CA CYS A 46 -6.06 -0.18 1.80
C CYS A 46 -5.80 -1.61 2.26
N ARG A 47 -6.77 -2.25 2.95
CA ARG A 47 -6.66 -3.67 3.34
C ARG A 47 -6.66 -4.58 2.14
N GLN A 48 -7.55 -4.33 1.18
CA GLN A 48 -7.58 -5.10 -0.08
C GLN A 48 -6.24 -4.99 -0.83
N ALA A 49 -5.66 -3.80 -0.92
CA ALA A 49 -4.35 -3.59 -1.55
C ALA A 49 -3.23 -4.40 -0.88
N ALA A 50 -3.28 -4.55 0.45
CA ALA A 50 -2.33 -5.39 1.17
C ALA A 50 -2.53 -6.89 0.87
N GLU A 51 -3.78 -7.36 0.82
CA GLU A 51 -4.13 -8.75 0.49
C GLU A 51 -3.80 -9.12 -0.97
N GLU A 52 -3.87 -8.16 -1.89
CA GLU A 52 -3.57 -8.35 -3.31
C GLU A 52 -2.07 -8.29 -3.63
N CYS A 53 -1.23 -7.87 -2.67
CA CYS A 53 0.20 -7.79 -2.88
C CYS A 53 0.79 -9.19 -3.09
N PRO A 54 1.37 -9.51 -4.27
CA PRO A 54 1.79 -10.87 -4.62
C PRO A 54 2.98 -11.37 -3.80
N VAL A 55 3.67 -10.46 -3.10
CA VAL A 55 4.81 -10.72 -2.23
C VAL A 55 4.53 -10.36 -0.78
N GLU A 56 3.26 -10.03 -0.45
CA GLU A 56 2.81 -9.76 0.92
C GLU A 56 3.63 -8.67 1.67
N CYS A 57 4.23 -7.73 0.93
CA CYS A 57 5.15 -6.72 1.46
C CYS A 57 4.46 -5.48 2.07
N ILE A 58 3.15 -5.53 2.32
CA ILE A 58 2.35 -4.41 2.82
C ILE A 58 1.76 -4.79 4.18
N SER A 59 2.06 -4.03 5.22
CA SER A 59 1.50 -4.20 6.55
C SER A 59 0.64 -3.01 6.97
N ILE A 60 -0.36 -3.27 7.81
CA ILE A 60 -1.30 -2.26 8.32
C ILE A 60 -1.41 -2.42 9.84
N GLU A 61 -0.98 -1.39 10.58
CA GLU A 61 -1.02 -1.35 12.06
C GLU A 61 -1.67 -0.05 12.53
N ASP A 62 -2.31 -0.06 13.70
CA ASP A 62 -2.99 1.09 14.36
C ASP A 62 -3.75 2.04 13.46
#